data_AF-A0A2M7ZZL3-F1
#
_entry.id   AF-A0A2M7ZZL3-F1
#
_cell.length_a   1.000
_cell.length_b   1.000
_cell.length_c   1.000
_cell.angle_alpha   90.00
_cell.angle_beta   90.00
_cell.angle_gamma   90.00
#
_symmetry.space_group_name_H-M   'P 1'
#
loop_
_entity.id
_entity.type
_entity.pdbx_description
1 polymer ?
#
loop_
_entity_poly.entity_id
_entity_poly.type
_entity_poly.pdbx_seq_one_letter_code
_entity_poly.pdbx_strand_id
1 'polypeptide(L)'
;MSGHIASLIQIICIAAIPLIFAITLHEAAHGWMASKLGDQTARIMGRVSLNPLRHIDPFGTVILPLLMLSFGGFIFGWAKPVPIAWQHLRHPRRDMALVGAAGPAANLLMALFWGIIAKASHLVFISPHTQDMLRSTALFIHLTSRFGIMINCVLLVINLIPIPPLDGSRIVSSILSPQLARKYDRFEAYGLWIFLGLLILLYFTNSMWIILGPINDLIQWIYQLLALPA
;
A
#
# COMPACT_ATOMS: atom_id res chain seq x y z
N MET A 1 -23.97 -21.77 5.15
CA MET A 1 -22.56 -22.00 4.73
C MET A 1 -22.28 -21.56 3.29
N SER A 2 -23.10 -21.91 2.29
CA SER A 2 -22.90 -21.49 0.88
C SER A 2 -22.88 -19.96 0.67
N GLY A 3 -23.74 -19.20 1.36
CA GLY A 3 -23.79 -17.73 1.25
C GLY A 3 -22.53 -17.00 1.75
N HIS A 4 -21.89 -17.51 2.81
CA HIS A 4 -20.65 -16.94 3.35
C HIS A 4 -19.44 -17.19 2.43
N ILE A 5 -19.43 -18.33 1.75
CA ILE A 5 -18.37 -18.66 0.78
C ILE A 5 -18.52 -17.76 -0.45
N ALA A 6 -19.75 -17.55 -0.93
CA ALA A 6 -20.03 -16.65 -2.06
C ALA A 6 -19.60 -15.20 -1.76
N SER A 7 -19.89 -14.68 -0.56
CA SER A 7 -19.48 -13.32 -0.17
C SER A 7 -17.96 -13.20 -0.03
N LEU A 8 -17.29 -14.23 0.50
CA LEU A 8 -15.83 -14.24 0.61
C LEU A 8 -15.15 -14.24 -0.78
N ILE A 9 -15.63 -15.06 -1.71
CA ILE A 9 -15.11 -15.10 -3.08
C ILE A 9 -15.25 -13.73 -3.75
N GLN A 10 -16.40 -13.07 -3.59
CA GLN A 10 -16.61 -11.72 -4.13
C GLN A 10 -15.63 -10.70 -3.55
N ILE A 11 -15.43 -10.70 -2.23
CA ILE A 11 -14.46 -9.82 -1.56
C ILE A 11 -13.05 -10.06 -2.12
N ILE A 12 -12.64 -11.32 -2.26
CA ILE A 12 -11.33 -11.67 -2.81
C ILE A 12 -11.19 -11.17 -4.26
N CYS A 13 -12.20 -11.38 -5.10
CA CYS A 13 -12.15 -10.93 -6.51
C CYS A 13 -12.03 -9.40 -6.64
N ILE A 14 -12.75 -8.66 -5.79
CA ILE A 14 -12.72 -7.19 -5.74
C ILE A 14 -11.38 -6.68 -5.17
N ALA A 15 -10.81 -7.40 -4.20
CA ALA A 15 -9.63 -6.96 -3.46
C ALA A 15 -8.29 -7.35 -4.11
N ALA A 16 -8.24 -8.50 -4.78
CA ALA A 16 -6.97 -9.09 -5.23
C ALA A 16 -6.24 -8.19 -6.23
N ILE A 17 -6.93 -7.70 -7.27
CA ILE A 17 -6.31 -6.89 -8.32
C ILE A 17 -5.74 -5.60 -7.73
N PRO A 18 -6.51 -4.75 -7.03
CA PRO A 18 -5.97 -3.50 -6.51
C PRO A 18 -4.86 -3.70 -5.49
N LEU A 19 -4.97 -4.72 -4.61
CA LEU A 19 -3.94 -5.02 -3.62
C LEU A 19 -2.60 -5.41 -4.27
N ILE A 20 -2.65 -6.34 -5.24
CA ILE A 20 -1.45 -6.81 -5.94
C ILE A 20 -0.76 -5.65 -6.66
N PHE A 21 -1.53 -4.81 -7.36
CA PHE A 21 -0.98 -3.64 -8.04
C PHE A 21 -0.44 -2.59 -7.05
N ALA A 22 -1.14 -2.33 -5.95
CA ALA A 22 -0.73 -1.34 -4.95
C ALA A 22 0.65 -1.69 -4.35
N ILE A 23 0.88 -2.95 -4.02
CA ILE A 23 2.18 -3.44 -3.51
C ILE A 23 3.23 -3.43 -4.62
N THR A 24 2.92 -3.97 -5.79
CA THR A 24 3.89 -4.14 -6.89
C THR A 24 4.41 -2.80 -7.40
N LEU A 25 3.51 -1.83 -7.60
CA LEU A 25 3.90 -0.50 -8.07
C LEU A 25 4.63 0.32 -7.01
N HIS A 26 4.27 0.14 -5.73
CA HIS A 26 4.98 0.75 -4.61
C HIS A 26 6.45 0.29 -4.57
N GLU A 27 6.68 -1.02 -4.58
CA GLU A 27 8.03 -1.59 -4.60
C GLU A 27 8.80 -1.24 -5.88
N ALA A 28 8.14 -1.29 -7.04
CA ALA A 28 8.74 -0.88 -8.30
C ALA A 28 9.15 0.60 -8.30
N ALA A 29 8.38 1.47 -7.63
CA ALA A 29 8.68 2.89 -7.51
C ALA A 29 9.94 3.15 -6.67
N HIS A 30 10.13 2.43 -5.55
CA HIS A 30 11.38 2.48 -4.79
C HIS A 30 12.59 2.13 -5.66
N GLY A 31 12.53 0.97 -6.34
CA GLY A 31 13.63 0.52 -7.19
C GLY A 31 13.89 1.46 -8.37
N TRP A 32 12.83 2.00 -8.97
CA TRP A 32 12.94 2.97 -10.06
C TRP A 32 13.61 4.27 -9.60
N MET A 33 13.20 4.80 -8.44
CA MET A 33 13.76 6.01 -7.86
C MET A 33 15.23 5.80 -7.46
N ALA A 34 15.54 4.69 -6.79
CA ALA A 34 16.93 4.34 -6.42
C ALA A 34 17.82 4.28 -7.66
N SER A 35 17.34 3.66 -8.75
CA SER A 35 18.04 3.60 -10.02
C SER A 35 18.24 4.97 -10.67
N LYS A 36 17.29 5.89 -10.53
CA LYS A 36 17.44 7.28 -11.02
C LYS A 36 18.48 8.06 -10.21
N LEU A 37 18.64 7.74 -8.94
CA LEU A 37 19.54 8.42 -8.01
C LEU A 37 20.94 7.79 -7.90
N GLY A 38 21.20 6.69 -8.60
CA GLY A 38 22.52 6.10 -8.77
C GLY A 38 22.58 4.60 -8.49
N ASP A 39 21.70 4.09 -7.64
CA ASP A 39 21.70 2.70 -7.21
C ASP A 39 20.98 1.78 -8.21
N GLN A 40 21.73 1.09 -9.07
CA GLN A 40 21.19 0.14 -10.04
C GLN A 40 20.90 -1.25 -9.45
N THR A 41 21.12 -1.50 -8.16
CA THR A 41 21.04 -2.84 -7.55
C THR A 41 19.70 -3.52 -7.85
N ALA A 42 18.59 -2.83 -7.54
CA ALA A 42 17.24 -3.32 -7.82
C ALA A 42 17.00 -3.59 -9.32
N ARG A 43 17.53 -2.74 -10.20
CA ARG A 43 17.33 -2.86 -11.65
C ARG A 43 18.08 -4.04 -12.23
N ILE A 44 19.34 -4.24 -11.84
CA ILE A 44 20.18 -5.36 -12.28
C ILE A 44 19.56 -6.69 -11.81
N MET A 45 19.00 -6.73 -10.61
CA MET A 45 18.25 -7.89 -10.10
C MET A 45 16.87 -8.08 -10.74
N GLY A 46 16.48 -7.24 -11.70
CA GLY A 46 15.18 -7.29 -12.35
C GLY A 46 14.00 -6.96 -11.43
N ARG A 47 14.22 -6.34 -10.27
CA ARG A 47 13.17 -6.01 -9.30
C ARG A 47 12.46 -4.68 -9.56
N VAL A 48 12.98 -3.85 -10.46
CA VAL A 48 12.20 -2.73 -11.02
C VAL A 48 11.24 -3.30 -12.06
N SER A 49 10.13 -3.86 -11.60
CA SER A 49 9.19 -4.61 -12.45
C SER A 49 7.75 -4.45 -12.00
N LEU A 50 6.85 -4.39 -12.98
CA LEU A 50 5.41 -4.45 -12.78
C LEU A 50 4.87 -5.88 -12.65
N ASN A 51 5.75 -6.89 -12.74
CA ASN A 51 5.36 -8.27 -12.54
C ASN A 51 5.23 -8.57 -11.03
N PRO A 52 4.02 -8.82 -10.50
CA PRO A 52 3.81 -9.04 -9.07
C PRO A 52 4.58 -10.26 -8.54
N LEU A 53 4.83 -11.27 -9.39
CA LEU A 53 5.57 -12.48 -9.01
C LEU A 53 6.99 -12.18 -8.54
N ARG A 54 7.57 -11.05 -8.94
CA ARG A 54 8.92 -10.65 -8.51
C ARG A 54 8.96 -10.07 -7.09
N HIS A 55 7.80 -9.73 -6.53
CA HIS A 55 7.63 -9.09 -5.22
C HIS A 55 6.95 -10.00 -4.19
N ILE A 56 6.54 -11.21 -4.60
CA ILE A 56 5.96 -12.20 -3.67
C ILE A 56 7.05 -12.72 -2.74
N ASP A 57 6.77 -12.63 -1.44
CA ASP A 57 7.46 -13.43 -0.43
C ASP A 57 6.63 -14.70 -0.17
N PRO A 58 7.14 -15.91 -0.45
CA PRO A 58 6.35 -17.14 -0.27
C PRO A 58 5.81 -17.29 1.16
N PHE A 59 6.55 -16.83 2.16
CA PHE A 59 6.10 -16.89 3.54
C PHE A 59 5.13 -15.74 3.86
N GLY A 60 5.58 -14.51 3.68
CA GLY A 60 4.83 -13.30 4.07
C GLY A 60 3.60 -13.02 3.23
N THR A 61 3.59 -13.36 1.94
CA THR A 61 2.50 -13.06 1.01
C THR A 61 1.52 -14.23 0.84
N VAL A 62 1.95 -15.48 1.08
CA VAL A 62 1.12 -16.68 0.82
C VAL A 62 0.89 -17.50 2.09
N ILE A 63 1.95 -18.03 2.70
CA ILE A 63 1.83 -18.98 3.82
C ILE A 63 1.20 -18.30 5.05
N LEU A 64 1.68 -17.13 5.43
CA LEU A 64 1.22 -16.43 6.63
C LEU A 64 -0.26 -16.00 6.54
N PRO A 65 -0.73 -15.34 5.46
CA PRO A 65 -2.15 -15.05 5.28
C PRO A 65 -3.05 -16.29 5.32
N LEU A 66 -2.66 -17.39 4.66
CA LEU A 66 -3.43 -18.64 4.63
C LEU A 66 -3.54 -19.28 6.02
N LEU A 67 -2.44 -19.25 6.77
CA LEU A 67 -2.40 -19.75 8.13
C LEU A 67 -3.32 -18.92 9.03
N MET A 68 -3.27 -17.58 8.95
CA MET A 68 -4.14 -16.69 9.73
C MET A 68 -5.62 -16.83 9.40
N LEU A 69 -5.96 -17.01 8.11
CA LEU A 69 -7.31 -17.34 7.65
C LEU A 69 -7.83 -18.65 8.27
N SER A 70 -6.96 -19.67 8.40
CA SER A 70 -7.32 -20.97 8.98
C SER A 70 -7.61 -20.89 10.48
N PHE A 71 -7.04 -19.90 11.17
CA PHE A 71 -7.28 -19.62 12.58
C PHE A 71 -8.37 -18.56 12.83
N GLY A 72 -9.06 -18.09 11.79
CA GLY A 72 -10.13 -17.08 11.92
C GLY A 72 -9.65 -15.70 12.37
N GLY A 73 -8.35 -15.41 12.23
CA GLY A 73 -7.71 -14.20 12.73
C GLY A 73 -7.60 -13.07 11.70
N PHE A 74 -7.04 -11.94 12.15
CA PHE A 74 -6.62 -10.81 11.32
C PHE A 74 -5.63 -11.27 10.24
N ILE A 75 -5.79 -10.84 8.99
CA ILE A 75 -4.88 -11.22 7.89
C ILE A 75 -3.73 -10.22 7.84
N PHE A 76 -2.51 -10.69 8.11
CA PHE A 76 -1.28 -9.93 7.99
C PHE A 76 -0.33 -10.60 6.99
N GLY A 77 0.36 -9.79 6.21
CA GLY A 77 1.36 -10.26 5.25
C GLY A 77 2.24 -9.12 4.78
N TRP A 78 3.42 -9.46 4.26
CA TRP A 78 4.35 -8.51 3.67
C TRP A 78 4.83 -9.00 2.31
N ALA A 79 5.26 -8.06 1.49
CA ALA A 79 5.92 -8.31 0.22
C ALA A 79 7.43 -8.43 0.42
N LYS A 80 8.11 -9.03 -0.55
CA LYS A 80 9.58 -9.08 -0.56
C LYS A 80 10.11 -7.69 -0.95
N PRO A 81 10.79 -6.96 -0.04
CA PRO A 81 11.20 -5.59 -0.32
C PRO A 81 12.27 -5.54 -1.40
N VAL A 82 12.28 -4.44 -2.15
CA VAL A 82 13.31 -4.16 -3.15
C VAL A 82 14.63 -3.76 -2.48
N PRO A 83 15.77 -4.37 -2.87
CA PRO A 83 17.05 -4.03 -2.26
C PRO A 83 17.49 -2.63 -2.67
N ILE A 84 17.91 -1.83 -1.68
CA ILE A 84 18.45 -0.48 -1.87
C ILE A 84 19.83 -0.44 -1.24
N ALA A 85 20.85 -0.20 -2.06
CA ALA A 85 22.23 -0.04 -1.62
C ALA A 85 22.52 1.44 -1.37
N TRP A 86 22.38 1.85 -0.11
CA TRP A 86 22.58 3.24 0.32
C TRP A 86 23.90 3.87 -0.17
N GLN A 87 24.97 3.07 -0.20
CA GLN A 87 26.32 3.48 -0.60
C GLN A 87 26.45 3.83 -2.09
N HIS A 88 25.53 3.37 -2.94
CA HIS A 88 25.54 3.62 -4.38
C HIS A 88 24.75 4.88 -4.80
N LEU A 89 24.07 5.53 -3.86
CA LEU A 89 23.33 6.76 -4.12
C LEU A 89 24.29 7.95 -4.24
N ARG A 90 23.97 8.89 -5.14
CA ARG A 90 24.81 10.09 -5.37
C ARG A 90 24.86 11.01 -4.15
N HIS A 91 23.72 11.21 -3.49
CA HIS A 91 23.59 11.98 -2.25
C HIS A 91 22.85 11.17 -1.20
N PRO A 92 23.53 10.24 -0.50
CA PRO A 92 22.89 9.14 0.21
C PRO A 92 21.78 9.51 1.20
N ARG A 93 21.86 10.66 1.90
CA ARG A 93 20.77 11.07 2.81
C ARG A 93 19.53 11.55 2.07
N ARG A 94 19.69 12.60 1.26
CA ARG A 94 18.59 13.18 0.48
C ARG A 94 17.95 12.12 -0.41
N ASP A 95 18.78 11.32 -1.06
CA ASP A 95 18.32 10.33 -2.03
C ASP A 95 17.55 9.20 -1.34
N MET A 96 17.93 8.78 -0.12
CA MET A 96 17.11 7.84 0.66
C MET A 96 15.74 8.42 1.03
N ALA A 97 15.65 9.72 1.31
CA ALA A 97 14.37 10.36 1.55
C ALA A 97 13.47 10.29 0.31
N LEU A 98 14.03 10.59 -0.87
CA LEU A 98 13.33 10.53 -2.14
C LEU A 98 12.91 9.10 -2.50
N VAL A 99 13.78 8.12 -2.24
CA VAL A 99 13.44 6.70 -2.41
C VAL A 99 12.32 6.31 -1.46
N GLY A 100 12.40 6.66 -0.17
CA GLY A 100 11.34 6.39 0.81
C GLY A 100 10.00 7.03 0.40
N ALA A 101 10.01 8.27 -0.09
CA ALA A 101 8.79 8.93 -0.56
C ALA A 101 8.21 8.33 -1.87
N ALA A 102 9.00 7.61 -2.67
CA ALA A 102 8.57 7.09 -3.97
C ALA A 102 7.44 6.05 -3.87
N GLY A 103 7.49 5.17 -2.87
CA GLY A 103 6.44 4.17 -2.62
C GLY A 103 5.10 4.81 -2.27
N PRO A 104 5.01 5.64 -1.20
CA PRO A 104 3.80 6.39 -0.86
C PRO A 104 3.29 7.28 -2.01
N ALA A 105 4.19 7.91 -2.78
CA ALA A 105 3.80 8.69 -3.96
C ALA A 105 3.15 7.81 -5.05
N ALA A 106 3.68 6.60 -5.29
CA ALA A 106 3.07 5.65 -6.22
C ALA A 106 1.69 5.19 -5.74
N ASN A 107 1.49 4.96 -4.43
CA ASN A 107 0.17 4.66 -3.90
C ASN A 107 -0.79 5.84 -4.06
N LEU A 108 -0.36 7.08 -3.86
CA LEU A 108 -1.22 8.25 -4.11
C LEU A 108 -1.70 8.31 -5.56
N LEU A 109 -0.77 8.14 -6.51
CA LEU A 109 -1.09 8.12 -7.94
C LEU A 109 -2.05 6.98 -8.28
N MET A 110 -1.86 5.81 -7.69
CA MET A 110 -2.76 4.66 -7.86
C MET A 110 -4.14 4.89 -7.24
N ALA A 111 -4.23 5.53 -6.08
CA ALA A 111 -5.51 5.89 -5.48
C ALA A 111 -6.30 6.84 -6.39
N LEU A 112 -5.65 7.84 -6.98
CA LEU A 112 -6.26 8.74 -7.95
C LEU A 112 -6.68 8.02 -9.23
N PHE A 113 -5.83 7.12 -9.75
CA PHE A 113 -6.15 6.30 -10.91
C PHE A 113 -7.40 5.44 -10.67
N TRP A 114 -7.47 4.75 -9.53
CA TRP A 114 -8.67 4.00 -9.13
C TRP A 114 -9.87 4.92 -8.94
N GLY A 115 -9.69 6.14 -8.43
CA GLY A 115 -10.74 7.15 -8.35
C GLY A 115 -11.36 7.46 -9.72
N ILE A 116 -10.54 7.66 -10.74
CA ILE A 116 -10.99 7.94 -12.12
C ILE A 116 -11.81 6.74 -12.65
N ILE A 117 -11.32 5.52 -12.45
CA ILE A 117 -12.04 4.31 -12.85
C ILE A 117 -13.37 4.19 -12.09
N ALA A 118 -13.36 4.43 -10.78
CA ALA A 118 -14.56 4.41 -9.94
C ALA A 118 -15.63 5.38 -10.45
N LYS A 119 -15.21 6.57 -10.92
CA LYS A 119 -16.12 7.59 -11.45
C LYS A 119 -16.71 7.14 -12.78
N ALA A 120 -15.87 6.66 -13.70
CA ALA A 120 -16.31 6.17 -15.00
C ALA A 120 -17.30 5.01 -14.85
N SER A 121 -16.98 4.03 -14.00
CA SER A 121 -17.85 2.87 -13.76
C SER A 121 -19.13 3.25 -13.03
N HIS A 122 -19.08 4.22 -12.11
CA HIS A 122 -20.27 4.73 -11.43
C HIS A 122 -21.26 5.36 -12.41
N LEU A 123 -20.78 6.19 -13.34
CA LEU A 123 -21.64 6.82 -14.35
C LEU A 123 -22.36 5.80 -15.24
N VAL A 124 -21.69 4.70 -15.60
CA VAL A 124 -22.30 3.59 -16.36
C VAL A 124 -23.32 2.83 -15.51
N PHE A 125 -22.99 2.58 -14.24
CA PHE A 125 -23.83 1.83 -13.30
C PHE A 125 -25.18 2.53 -13.04
N ILE A 126 -25.17 3.84 -12.81
CA ILE A 126 -26.39 4.62 -12.49
C ILE A 126 -27.24 4.94 -13.72
N SER A 127 -26.71 4.76 -14.93
CA SER A 127 -27.44 5.11 -16.15
C SER A 127 -28.68 4.20 -16.32
N PRO A 128 -29.90 4.78 -16.46
CA PRO A 128 -31.14 4.01 -16.59
C PRO A 128 -31.16 3.11 -17.83
N HIS A 129 -30.47 3.51 -18.89
CA HIS A 129 -30.48 2.84 -20.20
C HIS A 129 -29.40 1.76 -20.34
N THR A 130 -28.60 1.52 -19.31
CA THR A 130 -27.55 0.50 -19.33
C THR A 130 -28.15 -0.90 -19.29
N GLN A 131 -27.73 -1.77 -20.22
CA GLN A 131 -28.10 -3.19 -20.23
C GLN A 131 -27.60 -3.90 -18.96
N ASP A 132 -28.34 -4.90 -18.48
CA ASP A 132 -28.07 -5.53 -17.17
C ASP A 132 -26.67 -6.15 -17.06
N MET A 133 -26.14 -6.75 -18.13
CA MET A 133 -24.78 -7.31 -18.16
C MET A 133 -23.70 -6.22 -18.03
N LEU A 134 -23.90 -5.09 -18.70
CA LEU A 134 -22.98 -3.96 -18.60
C LEU A 134 -23.07 -3.28 -17.23
N ARG A 135 -24.28 -3.21 -16.65
CA ARG A 135 -24.51 -2.66 -15.31
C ARG A 135 -23.83 -3.49 -14.22
N SER A 136 -23.92 -4.81 -14.27
CA SER A 136 -23.26 -5.69 -13.30
C SER A 136 -21.73 -5.63 -13.41
N THR A 137 -21.21 -5.55 -14.63
CA THR A 137 -19.77 -5.34 -14.88
C THR A 137 -19.30 -3.99 -14.35
N ALA A 138 -20.06 -2.92 -14.59
CA ALA A 138 -19.78 -1.59 -14.08
C ALA A 138 -19.81 -1.55 -12.55
N LEU A 139 -20.74 -2.26 -11.90
CA LEU A 139 -20.78 -2.41 -10.45
C LEU A 139 -19.53 -3.12 -9.92
N PHE A 140 -19.13 -4.23 -10.54
CA PHE A 140 -17.91 -4.96 -10.15
C PHE A 140 -16.67 -4.07 -10.24
N ILE A 141 -16.50 -3.35 -11.35
CA ILE A 141 -15.38 -2.41 -11.55
C ILE A 141 -15.44 -1.28 -10.54
N HIS A 142 -16.65 -0.74 -10.25
CA HIS A 142 -16.83 0.32 -9.26
C HIS A 142 -16.40 -0.12 -7.87
N LEU A 143 -16.84 -1.31 -7.41
CA LEU A 143 -16.45 -1.85 -6.11
C LEU A 143 -14.95 -2.15 -6.04
N THR A 144 -14.39 -2.73 -7.11
CA THR A 144 -12.94 -2.98 -7.23
C THR A 144 -12.15 -1.68 -7.12
N SER A 145 -12.63 -0.62 -7.78
CA SER A 145 -11.99 0.68 -7.77
C SER A 145 -12.11 1.37 -6.40
N ARG A 146 -13.25 1.28 -5.72
CA ARG A 146 -13.40 1.78 -4.33
C ARG A 146 -12.43 1.08 -3.39
N PHE A 147 -12.29 -0.25 -3.50
CA PHE A 147 -11.29 -0.98 -2.74
C PHE A 147 -9.87 -0.54 -3.11
N GLY A 148 -9.61 -0.28 -4.39
CA GLY A 148 -8.34 0.25 -4.89
C GLY A 148 -7.96 1.62 -4.32
N ILE A 149 -8.91 2.54 -4.19
CA ILE A 149 -8.71 3.82 -3.50
C ILE A 149 -8.33 3.55 -2.04
N MET A 150 -9.17 2.76 -1.34
CA MET A 150 -8.98 2.46 0.08
C MET A 150 -7.60 1.85 0.36
N ILE A 151 -7.22 0.76 -0.33
CA ILE A 151 -5.97 0.05 -0.04
C ILE A 151 -4.73 0.92 -0.33
N ASN A 152 -4.77 1.74 -1.38
CA ASN A 152 -3.66 2.65 -1.68
C ASN A 152 -3.57 3.78 -0.64
N CYS A 153 -4.70 4.33 -0.17
CA CYS A 153 -4.68 5.30 0.94
C CYS A 153 -4.15 4.68 2.24
N VAL A 154 -4.55 3.46 2.56
CA VAL A 154 -4.05 2.71 3.73
C VAL A 154 -2.53 2.51 3.63
N LEU A 155 -2.05 1.98 2.51
CA LEU A 155 -0.61 1.74 2.29
C LEU A 155 0.19 3.04 2.31
N LEU A 156 -0.35 4.12 1.74
CA LEU A 156 0.28 5.44 1.79
C LEU A 156 0.44 5.93 3.24
N VAL A 157 -0.64 5.96 4.02
CA VAL A 157 -0.60 6.50 5.38
C VAL A 157 0.27 5.63 6.28
N ILE A 158 0.11 4.30 6.23
CA ILE A 158 0.93 3.39 7.03
C ILE A 158 2.40 3.54 6.68
N ASN A 159 2.78 3.55 5.39
CA ASN A 159 4.17 3.69 5.02
C ASN A 159 4.76 5.07 5.34
N LEU A 160 3.96 6.10 5.61
CA LEU A 160 4.47 7.39 6.09
C LEU A 160 4.65 7.46 7.62
N ILE A 161 4.21 6.45 8.37
CA ILE A 161 4.45 6.38 9.81
C ILE A 161 5.97 6.27 10.05
N PRO A 162 6.57 7.12 10.91
CA PRO A 162 8.01 7.16 11.13
C PRO A 162 8.45 6.05 12.10
N ILE A 163 8.22 4.79 11.72
CA ILE A 163 8.62 3.60 12.46
C ILE A 163 9.31 2.65 11.48
N PRO A 164 10.61 2.35 11.64
CA PRO A 164 11.27 1.33 10.85
C PRO A 164 10.47 0.01 10.90
N PRO A 165 10.36 -0.79 9.82
CA PRO A 165 10.99 -0.62 8.50
C PRO A 165 10.18 0.23 7.51
N LEU A 166 9.12 0.92 7.94
CA LEU A 166 8.23 1.71 7.07
C LEU A 166 8.97 2.87 6.41
N ASP A 167 8.54 3.29 5.22
CA ASP A 167 9.27 4.30 4.43
C ASP A 167 9.43 5.66 5.10
N GLY A 168 8.46 6.07 5.92
CA GLY A 168 8.48 7.30 6.69
C GLY A 168 9.68 7.35 7.62
N SER A 169 10.17 6.19 8.08
CA SER A 169 11.39 6.12 8.88
C SER A 169 12.63 6.51 8.07
N ARG A 170 12.70 6.14 6.79
CA ARG A 170 13.80 6.52 5.88
C ARG A 170 13.80 8.02 5.61
N ILE A 171 12.60 8.60 5.46
CA ILE A 171 12.43 10.05 5.33
C ILE A 171 12.92 10.76 6.60
N VAL A 172 12.47 10.32 7.78
CA VAL A 172 12.92 10.92 9.06
C VAL A 172 14.43 10.75 9.26
N SER A 173 14.98 9.56 9.02
CA SER A 173 16.42 9.27 9.17
C SER A 173 17.27 10.18 8.29
N SER A 174 16.78 10.58 7.11
CA SER A 174 17.47 11.52 6.22
C SER A 174 17.59 12.95 6.77
N ILE A 175 16.64 13.36 7.62
CA ILE A 175 16.56 14.71 8.22
C ILE A 175 17.40 14.77 9.50
N LEU A 176 17.54 13.64 10.20
CA LEU A 176 18.29 13.55 11.45
C LEU A 176 19.81 13.75 11.24
N SER A 177 20.48 14.20 12.30
CA SER A 177 21.95 14.21 12.34
C SER A 177 22.50 12.78 12.24
N PRO A 178 23.71 12.55 11.70
CA PRO A 178 24.25 11.20 11.50
C PRO A 178 24.25 10.33 12.76
N GLN A 179 24.47 10.92 13.92
CA GLN A 179 24.47 10.23 15.20
C GLN A 179 23.06 9.79 15.59
N LEU A 180 22.06 10.65 15.36
CA LEU A 180 20.66 10.35 15.66
C LEU A 180 20.07 9.36 14.66
N ALA A 181 20.35 9.53 13.36
CA ALA A 181 19.96 8.59 12.31
C ALA A 181 20.44 7.17 12.63
N ARG A 182 21.73 6.98 12.96
CA ARG A 182 22.25 5.67 13.39
C ARG A 182 21.53 5.11 14.61
N LYS A 183 21.18 5.94 15.60
CA LYS A 183 20.45 5.47 16.79
C LYS A 183 19.02 5.07 16.44
N TYR A 184 18.39 5.81 15.54
CA TYR A 184 17.03 5.60 15.06
C TYR A 184 16.92 4.34 14.19
N ASP A 185 17.86 4.13 13.27
CA ASP A 185 17.90 2.95 12.38
C ASP A 185 18.13 1.64 13.17
N ARG A 186 18.72 1.69 14.37
CA ARG A 186 18.84 0.50 15.25
C ARG A 186 17.49 -0.09 15.68
N PHE A 187 16.41 0.70 15.64
CA PHE A 187 15.07 0.20 15.94
C PHE A 187 14.48 -0.66 14.82
N GLU A 188 15.09 -0.71 13.63
CA GLU A 188 14.64 -1.54 12.51
C GLU A 188 14.49 -3.02 12.89
N ALA A 189 15.41 -3.56 13.70
CA ALA A 189 15.35 -4.94 14.18
C ALA A 189 14.09 -5.25 15.01
N TYR A 190 13.52 -4.25 15.68
CA TYR A 190 12.31 -4.36 16.50
C TYR A 190 11.10 -3.71 15.82
N GLY A 191 11.26 -3.21 14.59
CA GLY A 191 10.32 -2.34 13.92
C GLY A 191 8.92 -2.91 13.80
N LEU A 192 8.82 -4.17 13.37
CA LEU A 192 7.56 -4.90 13.28
C LEU A 192 6.86 -5.01 14.65
N TRP A 193 7.60 -5.30 15.72
CA TRP A 193 7.05 -5.42 17.07
C TRP A 193 6.62 -4.07 17.64
N ILE A 194 7.38 -3.00 17.37
CA ILE A 194 7.03 -1.64 17.74
C ILE A 194 5.74 -1.23 17.03
N PHE A 195 5.63 -1.50 15.73
CA PHE A 195 4.44 -1.20 14.95
C PHE A 195 3.22 -1.99 15.44
N LEU A 196 3.36 -3.29 15.67
CA LEU A 196 2.28 -4.12 16.21
C LEU A 196 1.86 -3.66 17.61
N GLY A 197 2.83 -3.35 18.48
CA GLY A 197 2.58 -2.80 19.81
C GLY A 197 1.84 -1.47 19.76
N LEU A 198 2.18 -0.59 18.82
CA LEU A 198 1.45 0.66 18.56
C LEU A 198 0.00 0.37 18.15
N LEU A 199 -0.24 -0.54 17.22
CA LEU A 199 -1.61 -0.89 16.80
C LEU A 199 -2.43 -1.45 17.96
N ILE A 200 -1.84 -2.35 18.76
CA ILE A 200 -2.50 -2.92 19.94
C ILE A 200 -2.82 -1.81 20.96
N LEU A 201 -1.86 -0.94 21.26
CA LEU A 201 -2.05 0.18 22.19
C LEU A 201 -3.18 1.10 21.72
N LEU A 202 -3.17 1.50 20.46
CA LEU A 202 -4.20 2.37 19.87
C LEU A 202 -5.59 1.70 19.88
N TYR A 203 -5.66 0.38 19.74
CA TYR A 203 -6.92 -0.36 19.79
C TYR A 203 -7.51 -0.33 21.21
N PHE A 204 -6.71 -0.70 22.22
CA PHE A 204 -7.17 -0.72 23.62
C PHE A 204 -7.46 0.67 24.20
N THR A 205 -6.81 1.72 23.69
CA THR A 205 -7.04 3.11 24.08
C THR A 205 -8.12 3.80 23.25
N ASN A 206 -8.82 3.07 22.37
CA ASN A 206 -9.82 3.61 21.44
C ASN A 206 -9.30 4.82 20.61
N SER A 207 -8.00 4.82 20.32
CA SER A 207 -7.28 5.90 19.62
C SER A 207 -6.91 5.53 18.18
N MET A 208 -7.58 4.51 17.62
CA MET A 208 -7.41 4.08 16.22
C MET A 208 -7.63 5.19 15.20
N TRP A 209 -8.43 6.21 15.54
CA TRP A 209 -8.67 7.39 14.71
C TRP A 209 -7.38 8.16 14.38
N ILE A 210 -6.30 8.01 15.14
CA ILE A 210 -4.99 8.61 14.82
C ILE A 210 -4.45 8.09 13.48
N ILE A 211 -4.70 6.81 13.16
CA ILE A 211 -4.29 6.19 11.90
C ILE A 211 -5.44 6.22 10.90
N LEU A 212 -6.65 5.87 11.34
CA LEU A 212 -7.82 5.78 10.45
C LEU A 212 -8.34 7.14 10.00
N GLY A 213 -8.15 8.20 10.79
CA GLY A 213 -8.56 9.57 10.47
C GLY A 213 -7.90 10.07 9.18
N PRO A 214 -6.55 10.15 9.12
CA PRO A 214 -5.85 10.55 7.90
C PRO A 214 -6.18 9.68 6.68
N ILE A 215 -6.42 8.37 6.87
CA ILE A 215 -6.84 7.47 5.79
C ILE A 215 -8.22 7.88 5.27
N ASN A 216 -9.18 8.07 6.17
CA ASN A 216 -10.54 8.47 5.83
C ASN A 216 -10.57 9.85 5.19
N ASP A 217 -9.84 10.82 5.73
CA ASP A 217 -9.74 12.18 5.18
C ASP A 217 -9.18 12.15 3.76
N LEU A 218 -8.16 11.33 3.50
CA LEU A 218 -7.60 11.16 2.16
C LEU A 218 -8.60 10.50 1.19
N ILE A 219 -9.31 9.46 1.63
CA ILE A 219 -10.35 8.83 0.82
C ILE A 219 -11.47 9.84 0.50
N GLN A 220 -11.94 10.58 1.50
CA GLN A 220 -12.98 11.59 1.33
C GLN A 220 -12.51 12.72 0.41
N TRP A 221 -11.25 13.15 0.53
CA TRP A 221 -10.67 14.12 -0.39
C TRP A 221 -10.69 13.63 -1.84
N ILE A 222 -10.30 12.38 -2.10
CA ILE A 222 -10.39 11.79 -3.46
C ILE A 222 -11.84 11.73 -3.95
N TYR A 223 -12.77 11.35 -3.06
CA TYR A 223 -14.18 11.26 -3.42
C TYR A 223 -14.76 12.63 -3.77
N GLN A 224 -14.45 13.66 -2.99
CA GLN A 224 -14.85 15.04 -3.26
C GLN A 224 -14.21 15.55 -4.54
N LEU A 225 -12.90 15.35 -4.73
CA LEU A 225 -12.14 15.76 -5.91
C LEU A 225 -12.77 15.22 -7.20
N LEU A 226 -13.26 13.98 -7.18
CA LEU A 226 -13.82 13.30 -8.35
C LEU A 226 -15.35 13.26 -8.37
N ALA A 227 -15.99 13.94 -7.43
CA ALA A 227 -17.44 13.92 -7.22
C ALA A 227 -18.02 12.49 -7.23
N LEU A 228 -17.37 11.59 -6.50
CA LEU A 228 -17.88 10.25 -6.22
C LEU A 228 -18.93 10.32 -5.11
N PRO A 229 -19.97 9.46 -5.16
CA PRO A 229 -20.86 9.32 -4.02
C PRO A 229 -20.09 8.71 -2.83
N ALA A 230 -20.36 9.22 -1.62
CA ALA A 230 -19.84 8.66 -0.38
C ALA A 230 -20.34 7.21 -0.17
#